data_AF-A0A2K3JSM9-F1
#
_entry.id   AF-A0A2K3JSM9-F1
#
_cell.length_a   1.000
_cell.length_b   1.000
_cell.length_c   1.000
_cell.angle_alpha   90.00
_cell.angle_beta   90.00
_cell.angle_gamma   90.00
#
_symmetry.space_group_name_H-M   'P 1'
#
loop_
_entity.id
_entity.type
_entity.pdbx_description
1 polymer ?
#
loop_
_entity_poly.entity_id
_entity_poly.type
_entity_poly.pdbx_seq_one_letter_code
_entity_poly.pdbx_strand_id
1 'polypeptide(L)'
;MRKQFVEAVRFSYAYNLDDKNQLVDMLREYVHNVKLICESSCEKTNSIEIKDKARDQEIASLETVLLCILDCNLQSVDTLDKEIKYRILELKATKGN
;
A
#
# COMPACT_ATOMS: atom_id res chain seq x y z
N MET A 1 -2.30 -7.64 -10.99
CA MET A 1 -2.06 -8.24 -9.66
C MET A 1 -2.38 -7.31 -8.49
N ARG A 2 -1.97 -6.03 -8.48
CA ARG A 2 -2.17 -5.13 -7.32
C ARG A 2 -3.63 -4.87 -6.90
N LYS A 3 -4.55 -4.76 -7.85
CA LYS A 3 -5.99 -4.61 -7.56
C LYS A 3 -6.64 -5.87 -6.97
N GLN A 4 -6.15 -7.04 -7.36
CA GLN A 4 -6.72 -8.34 -6.95
C GLN A 4 -6.48 -8.62 -5.47
N PHE A 5 -5.36 -8.17 -4.90
CA PHE A 5 -5.07 -8.36 -3.47
C PHE A 5 -6.05 -7.57 -2.59
N VAL A 6 -6.28 -6.30 -2.92
CA VAL A 6 -7.23 -5.46 -2.18
C VAL A 6 -8.66 -5.94 -2.34
N GLU A 7 -9.03 -6.43 -3.54
CA GLU A 7 -10.32 -7.08 -3.75
C GLU A 7 -10.48 -8.32 -2.86
N ALA A 8 -9.45 -9.18 -2.75
CA ALA A 8 -9.49 -10.35 -1.88
C ALA A 8 -9.72 -9.99 -0.41
N VAL A 9 -9.09 -8.92 0.09
CA VAL A 9 -9.31 -8.42 1.47
C VAL A 9 -10.75 -7.93 1.64
N ARG A 10 -11.30 -7.17 0.68
CA ARG A 10 -12.69 -6.71 0.72
C ARG A 10 -13.68 -7.86 0.70
N PHE A 11 -13.44 -8.89 -0.13
CA PHE A 11 -14.26 -10.09 -0.16
C PHE A 11 -14.21 -10.83 1.18
N SER A 12 -13.01 -11.02 1.72
CA SER A 12 -12.82 -11.73 2.99
C SER A 12 -13.52 -11.00 4.15
N TYR A 13 -13.47 -9.67 4.17
CA TYR A 13 -14.25 -8.85 5.10
C TYR A 13 -15.76 -8.99 4.92
N ALA A 14 -16.26 -8.84 3.69
CA ALA A 14 -17.70 -8.84 3.40
C ALA A 14 -18.38 -10.17 3.75
N TYR A 15 -17.66 -11.28 3.62
CA TYR A 15 -18.14 -12.62 3.91
C TYR A 15 -17.71 -13.13 5.29
N ASN A 16 -17.06 -12.30 6.12
CA ASN A 16 -16.50 -12.67 7.43
C ASN A 16 -15.63 -13.94 7.39
N LEU A 17 -14.82 -14.09 6.34
CA LEU A 17 -13.95 -15.24 6.15
C LEU A 17 -12.74 -15.19 7.08
N ASP A 18 -12.21 -13.99 7.31
CA ASP A 18 -11.05 -13.73 8.15
C ASP A 18 -11.39 -12.70 9.23
N ASP A 19 -10.69 -12.79 10.36
CA ASP A 19 -10.79 -11.77 11.40
C ASP A 19 -10.09 -10.47 10.99
N LYS A 20 -10.43 -9.36 11.66
CA LYS A 20 -9.90 -8.05 11.30
C LYS A 20 -8.37 -7.94 11.46
N ASN A 21 -7.76 -8.68 12.39
CA ASN A 21 -6.31 -8.68 12.58
C ASN A 21 -5.64 -9.37 11.39
N GLN A 22 -6.17 -10.51 10.95
CA GLN A 22 -5.68 -11.22 9.77
C GLN A 22 -5.76 -10.36 8.50
N LEU A 23 -6.87 -9.63 8.32
CA LEU A 23 -7.01 -8.70 7.20
C LEU A 23 -5.97 -7.56 7.26
N VAL A 24 -5.69 -7.04 8.44
CA VAL A 24 -4.64 -6.02 8.64
C VAL A 24 -3.25 -6.59 8.35
N ASP A 25 -2.95 -7.80 8.81
CA ASP A 25 -1.67 -8.47 8.57
C ASP A 25 -1.43 -8.68 7.06
N MET A 26 -2.45 -9.12 6.34
CA MET A 26 -2.43 -9.23 4.88
C MET A 26 -2.13 -7.88 4.22
N LEU A 27 -2.83 -6.81 4.62
CA LEU A 27 -2.59 -5.47 4.08
C LEU A 27 -1.17 -4.97 4.40
N ARG A 28 -0.64 -5.25 5.59
CA ARG A 28 0.71 -4.88 6.01
C ARG A 28 1.77 -5.58 5.16
N GLU A 29 1.62 -6.88 4.92
CA GLU A 29 2.51 -7.64 4.05
C GLU A 29 2.52 -7.06 2.62
N TYR A 30 1.33 -6.73 2.10
CA TYR A 30 1.23 -6.10 0.79
C TYR A 30 1.91 -4.74 0.74
N VAL A 31 1.73 -3.88 1.75
CA VAL A 31 2.41 -2.58 1.85
C VAL A 31 3.94 -2.76 1.86
N HIS A 32 4.44 -3.73 2.63
CA HIS A 32 5.86 -4.04 2.67
C HIS A 32 6.40 -4.50 1.30
N ASN A 33 5.67 -5.38 0.62
CA ASN A 33 6.04 -5.86 -0.72
C ASN A 33 6.07 -4.73 -1.76
N VAL A 34 5.08 -3.82 -1.74
CA VAL A 34 5.06 -2.66 -2.63
C VAL A 34 6.27 -1.76 -2.39
N LYS A 35 6.63 -1.51 -1.13
CA LYS A 35 7.80 -0.72 -0.76
C LYS A 35 9.09 -1.33 -1.30
N LEU A 36 9.31 -2.64 -1.07
CA LEU A 36 10.48 -3.36 -1.57
C LEU A 36 10.61 -3.32 -3.11
N ILE A 37 9.48 -3.43 -3.82
CA ILE A 37 9.48 -3.34 -5.29
C ILE A 37 9.93 -1.96 -5.74
N CYS A 38 9.44 -0.89 -5.10
CA CYS A 38 9.84 0.48 -5.41
C CYS A 38 11.32 0.71 -5.14
N GLU A 39 11.79 0.34 -3.95
CA GLU A 39 13.20 0.47 -3.54
C GLU A 39 14.12 -0.29 -4.50
N SER A 40 13.83 -1.56 -4.81
CA SER A 40 14.65 -2.32 -5.75
C SER A 40 14.65 -1.74 -7.16
N SER A 41 13.53 -1.12 -7.59
CA SER A 41 13.46 -0.46 -8.89
C SER A 41 14.35 0.78 -8.93
N CYS A 42 14.35 1.55 -7.82
CA CYS A 42 15.18 2.74 -7.67
C CYS A 42 16.67 2.44 -7.56
N GLU A 43 17.05 1.33 -6.91
CA GLU A 43 18.45 0.89 -6.80
C GLU A 43 19.03 0.38 -8.12
N LYS A 44 18.21 -0.31 -8.94
CA LYS A 44 18.65 -0.95 -10.18
C LYS A 44 18.85 0.00 -11.36
N THR A 45 18.45 1.27 -11.24
CA THR A 45 18.49 2.22 -12.36
C THR A 45 18.82 3.64 -11.92
N ASN A 46 19.54 4.37 -12.77
CA ASN A 46 19.75 5.81 -12.61
C ASN A 46 18.70 6.65 -13.37
N SER A 47 17.79 6.01 -14.11
CA SER A 47 16.76 6.72 -14.86
C SER A 47 15.73 7.36 -13.91
N ILE A 48 15.66 8.69 -13.95
CA ILE A 48 14.67 9.49 -13.21
C ILE A 48 13.25 9.06 -13.59
N GLU A 49 12.98 8.82 -14.87
CA GLU A 49 11.66 8.39 -15.36
C GLU A 49 11.22 7.07 -14.74
N ILE A 50 12.14 6.10 -14.62
CA ILE A 50 11.81 4.80 -14.02
C ILE A 50 11.58 4.94 -12.51
N LYS A 51 12.38 5.78 -11.82
CA LYS A 51 12.20 6.09 -10.39
C LYS A 51 10.86 6.77 -10.13
N ASP A 52 10.52 7.76 -10.93
CA ASP A 52 9.25 8.49 -10.85
C ASP A 52 8.06 7.56 -11.08
N LYS A 53 8.15 6.68 -12.09
CA LYS A 53 7.11 5.68 -12.35
C LYS A 53 6.96 4.69 -11.20
N ALA A 54 8.07 4.20 -10.62
CA ALA A 54 8.04 3.30 -9.48
C ALA A 54 7.40 3.96 -8.24
N ARG A 55 7.70 5.24 -8.02
CA ARG A 55 7.13 6.04 -6.93
C ARG A 55 5.63 6.29 -7.12
N ASP A 56 5.21 6.74 -8.29
CA ASP A 56 3.78 6.95 -8.61
C ASP A 56 3.01 5.62 -8.47
N GLN A 57 3.66 4.51 -8.82
CA GLN A 57 3.14 3.17 -8.65
C GLN A 57 2.98 2.77 -7.17
N GLU A 58 3.95 3.08 -6.32
CA GLU A 58 3.87 2.89 -4.87
C GLU A 58 2.72 3.72 -4.29
N ILE A 59 2.66 5.02 -4.60
CA ILE A 59 1.59 5.92 -4.12
C ILE A 59 0.20 5.40 -4.49
N ALA A 60 -0.04 5.05 -5.76
CA ALA A 60 -1.35 4.56 -6.18
C ALA A 60 -1.75 3.25 -5.47
N SER A 61 -0.77 2.40 -5.16
CA SER A 61 -1.01 1.14 -4.44
C SER A 61 -1.35 1.40 -2.97
N LEU A 62 -0.63 2.32 -2.33
CA LEU A 62 -0.85 2.75 -0.95
C LEU A 62 -2.22 3.45 -0.79
N GLU A 63 -2.61 4.32 -1.73
CA GLU A 63 -3.92 4.95 -1.75
C GLU A 63 -5.06 3.92 -1.87
N THR A 64 -4.85 2.86 -2.66
CA THR A 64 -5.82 1.76 -2.78
C THR A 64 -5.99 0.99 -1.46
N VAL A 65 -4.88 0.73 -0.74
CA VAL A 65 -4.93 0.08 0.58
C VAL A 65 -5.63 0.97 1.61
N LEU A 66 -5.35 2.27 1.60
CA LEU A 66 -5.98 3.21 2.50
C LEU A 66 -7.50 3.22 2.33
N LEU A 67 -7.99 3.21 1.08
CA LEU A 67 -9.42 3.07 0.80
C LEU A 67 -9.98 1.74 1.33
N CYS A 68 -9.26 0.63 1.17
CA CYS A 68 -9.68 -0.66 1.72
C CYS A 68 -9.84 -0.64 3.25
N ILE A 69 -8.90 -0.01 3.95
CA ILE A 69 -8.94 0.13 5.42
C ILE A 69 -10.19 0.90 5.85
N LEU A 70 -10.54 1.95 5.11
CA LEU A 70 -11.75 2.75 5.35
C LEU A 70 -13.02 1.93 5.07
N ASP A 71 -13.11 1.29 3.90
CA ASP A 71 -14.28 0.50 3.49
C ASP A 71 -14.56 -0.67 4.43
N CYS A 72 -13.50 -1.29 4.97
CA CYS A 72 -13.58 -2.43 5.88
C CYS A 72 -13.58 -2.03 7.37
N ASN A 73 -13.64 -0.74 7.69
CA ASN A 73 -13.60 -0.22 9.07
C ASN A 73 -12.47 -0.84 9.92
N LEU A 74 -11.26 -0.91 9.35
CA LEU A 74 -10.09 -1.52 9.99
C LEU A 74 -9.25 -0.49 10.80
N GLN A 75 -9.64 0.78 10.79
CA GLN A 75 -8.92 1.89 11.46
C GLN A 75 -8.84 1.76 12.99
N SER A 76 -9.76 1.01 13.60
CA SER A 76 -9.75 0.77 15.06
C SER A 76 -8.88 -0.40 15.48
N VAL A 77 -8.37 -1.18 14.52
CA VAL A 77 -7.64 -2.43 14.76
C VAL A 77 -6.14 -2.16 14.83
N ASP A 78 -5.65 -1.25 13.99
CA ASP A 78 -4.21 -0.96 13.85
C ASP A 78 -3.99 0.48 13.35
N THR A 79 -2.77 0.98 13.47
CA THR A 79 -2.30 2.28 12.97
C THR A 79 -1.77 2.25 11.54
N LEU A 80 -1.97 1.16 10.80
CA LEU A 80 -1.51 1.00 9.40
C LEU A 80 -1.97 2.15 8.49
N ASP A 81 -3.16 2.73 8.71
CA ASP A 81 -3.63 3.88 7.93
C ASP A 81 -2.74 5.12 8.09
N LYS A 82 -2.21 5.35 9.31
CA LYS A 82 -1.29 6.45 9.61
C LYS A 82 0.07 6.22 8.98
N GLU A 83 0.59 4.99 9.05
CA GLU A 83 1.86 4.61 8.43
C GLU A 83 1.81 4.82 6.91
N ILE A 84 0.72 4.38 6.28
CA ILE A 84 0.48 4.57 4.84
C ILE A 84 0.42 6.06 4.48
N LYS A 85 -0.34 6.86 5.25
CA LYS A 85 -0.43 8.31 5.01
C LYS A 85 0.93 8.99 5.13
N TYR A 86 1.71 8.64 6.15
CA TYR A 86 3.06 9.17 6.34
C TYR A 86 3.95 8.84 5.13
N ARG A 87 3.96 7.58 4.70
CA ARG A 87 4.76 7.16 3.54
C ARG A 87 4.35 7.88 2.25
N ILE A 88 3.06 8.05 1.98
CA ILE A 88 2.58 8.81 0.82
C ILE A 88 3.11 10.25 0.86
N LEU A 89 3.14 10.89 2.04
CA LEU A 89 3.68 12.24 2.20
C LEU A 89 5.19 12.28 1.90
N GLU A 90 5.97 11.32 2.41
CA GLU A 90 7.40 11.21 2.10
C GLU A 90 7.66 11.06 0.58
N LEU A 91 6.89 10.20 -0.08
CA LEU A 91 7.01 9.98 -1.53
C LEU A 91 6.60 11.23 -2.33
N LYS A 92 5.57 11.96 -1.89
CA LYS A 92 5.17 13.21 -2.56
C LYS A 92 6.21 14.32 -2.36
N ALA A 93 6.89 14.36 -1.21
CA ALA A 93 7.93 15.34 -0.90
C ALA A 93 9.23 15.12 -1.70
N THR A 94 9.49 13.90 -2.16
CA THR A 94 10.70 13.55 -2.93
C THR A 94 10.56 13.77 -4.45
N LYS A 95 9.46 14.39 -4.91
CA LYS A 95 9.23 14.70 -6.33
C LYS A 95 10.01 15.95 -6.74
N GLY A 96 11.19 15.76 -7.34
CA GLY A 96 11.95 16.86 -7.98
C GLY A 96 13.46 16.92 -7.72
N ASN A 97 14.09 15.89 -7.16
CA ASN A 97 15.57 15.78 -7.09
C ASN A 97 16.13 14.83 -8.15
#